data_AF-A0A971LFM6-F1
#
_entry.id   AF-A0A971LFM6-F1
#
_cell.length_a   1.000
_cell.length_b   1.000
_cell.length_c   1.000
_cell.angle_alpha   90.00
_cell.angle_beta   90.00
_cell.angle_gamma   90.00
#
_symmetry.space_group_name_H-M   'P 1'
#
loop_
_entity.id
_entity.type
_entity.pdbx_description
1 polymer ?
#
loop_
_entity_poly.entity_id
_entity_poly.type
_entity_poly.pdbx_seq_one_letter_code
_entity_poly.pdbx_strand_id
1 'polypeptide(L)'
;MKQKRVAQNMAAKPIKQKQSRRREIARLPRCLVITLSIILLASALLATYARFRPVVLTLPTQVYRYSRSADINYQVQNKTTDSFGQSVQGMDSIYLRSNAMKILPVIRYEISGNRVVSISGSYQMVGIIRLRDKTNPNSIIHEKTISLSERTDINTVASGLNLEVSAQADLTSIYEMIDALELETDQEVSYELEAGLQTDFDLSSSGQEILKMQERPGMIIPLGNDTFTISLLKLDDKGDSIWRLQNWQLELTPMPTWLYPVA
;
A
#
# COMPACT_ATOMS: atom_id res chain seq x y z
N MET A 1 90.89 -11.28 -96.03
CA MET A 1 90.85 -10.04 -95.23
C MET A 1 89.77 -10.18 -94.17
N LYS A 2 90.12 -9.97 -92.88
CA LYS A 2 89.26 -9.58 -91.72
C LYS A 2 88.08 -10.50 -91.33
N GLN A 3 87.79 -10.80 -90.06
CA GLN A 3 88.42 -10.55 -88.76
C GLN A 3 87.70 -11.44 -87.74
N LYS A 4 88.47 -12.20 -86.94
CA LYS A 4 88.00 -12.91 -85.74
C LYS A 4 87.41 -11.93 -84.73
N ARG A 5 86.26 -12.25 -84.13
CA ARG A 5 85.92 -11.83 -82.76
C ARG A 5 85.35 -13.01 -81.99
N VAL A 6 86.14 -13.40 -80.99
CA VAL A 6 85.80 -14.27 -79.88
C VAL A 6 85.03 -13.42 -78.87
N ALA A 7 83.88 -13.89 -78.39
CA ALA A 7 83.18 -13.30 -77.25
C ALA A 7 82.88 -14.39 -76.23
N GLN A 8 83.27 -14.10 -74.99
CA GLN A 8 83.40 -15.00 -73.86
C GLN A 8 82.05 -15.33 -73.22
N ASN A 9 81.92 -16.60 -72.82
CA ASN A 9 80.90 -17.12 -71.91
C ASN A 9 80.99 -16.43 -70.53
N MET A 10 79.88 -15.87 -70.06
CA MET A 10 79.64 -15.61 -68.63
C MET A 10 78.43 -16.42 -68.17
N ALA A 11 78.69 -17.45 -67.37
CA ALA A 11 77.69 -18.28 -66.73
C ALA A 11 77.08 -17.55 -65.53
N ALA A 12 75.78 -17.26 -65.60
CA ALA A 12 75.02 -16.72 -64.47
C ALA A 12 74.75 -17.82 -63.44
N LYS A 13 75.13 -17.56 -62.17
CA LYS A 13 74.84 -18.43 -61.02
C LYS A 13 73.32 -18.47 -60.76
N PRO A 14 72.71 -19.65 -60.58
CA PRO A 14 71.30 -19.76 -60.22
C PRO A 14 71.09 -19.33 -58.76
N ILE A 15 70.24 -18.32 -58.56
CA ILE A 15 69.75 -17.89 -57.25
C ILE A 15 68.80 -18.96 -56.73
N LYS A 16 69.23 -19.73 -55.72
CA LYS A 16 68.37 -20.72 -55.04
C LYS A 16 67.27 -19.99 -54.26
N GLN A 17 66.07 -19.92 -54.84
CA GLN A 17 64.86 -19.50 -54.13
C GLN A 17 64.54 -20.50 -53.01
N LYS A 18 64.74 -20.05 -51.77
CA LYS A 18 64.42 -20.77 -50.54
C LYS A 18 62.88 -20.80 -50.40
N GLN A 19 62.24 -21.80 -51.01
CA GLN A 19 60.80 -22.01 -50.87
C GLN A 19 60.48 -22.32 -49.40
N SER A 20 59.96 -21.32 -48.70
CA SER A 20 59.41 -21.51 -47.36
C SER A 20 58.19 -22.41 -47.50
N ARG A 21 58.29 -23.66 -47.05
CA ARG A 21 57.13 -24.56 -46.85
C ARG A 21 56.23 -23.95 -45.78
N ARG A 22 55.36 -23.01 -46.18
CA ARG A 22 54.23 -22.59 -45.36
C ARG A 22 53.30 -23.80 -45.29
N ARG A 23 53.26 -24.44 -44.12
CA ARG A 23 52.27 -25.49 -43.83
C ARG A 23 50.90 -24.88 -44.02
N GLU A 24 50.18 -25.32 -45.06
CA GLU A 24 48.79 -24.94 -45.26
C GLU A 24 47.99 -25.53 -44.10
N ILE A 25 47.54 -24.66 -43.22
CA ILE A 25 46.63 -25.04 -42.15
C ILE A 25 45.33 -25.50 -42.81
N ALA A 26 44.83 -26.67 -42.41
CA ALA A 26 43.59 -27.24 -42.94
C ALA A 26 42.44 -26.21 -42.85
N ARG A 27 41.52 -26.23 -43.83
CA ARG A 27 40.46 -25.22 -43.94
C ARG A 27 39.49 -25.21 -42.74
N LEU A 28 39.28 -26.37 -42.11
CA LEU A 28 38.37 -26.54 -40.97
C LEU A 28 38.80 -25.80 -39.69
N PRO A 29 40.02 -25.98 -39.15
CA PRO A 29 40.44 -25.25 -37.94
C PRO A 29 40.46 -23.74 -38.16
N ARG A 30 40.75 -23.26 -39.37
CA ARG A 30 40.68 -21.83 -39.69
C ARG A 30 39.25 -21.29 -39.58
N CYS A 31 38.26 -22.04 -40.06
CA CYS A 31 36.85 -21.67 -39.95
C CYS A 31 36.38 -21.65 -38.48
N LEU A 32 36.84 -22.63 -37.68
CA LEU A 32 36.52 -22.71 -36.25
C LEU A 32 37.11 -21.52 -35.47
N VAL A 33 38.38 -21.18 -35.69
CA VAL A 33 39.00 -20.01 -35.03
C VAL A 33 38.27 -18.72 -35.40
N ILE A 34 37.92 -18.53 -36.68
CA ILE A 34 37.19 -17.33 -37.13
C ILE A 34 35.80 -17.25 -36.48
N THR A 35 35.03 -18.35 -36.48
CA THR A 35 33.69 -18.37 -35.85
C THR A 35 33.77 -18.08 -34.35
N LEU A 36 34.74 -18.67 -33.66
CA LEU A 36 34.94 -18.44 -32.23
C LEU A 36 35.37 -16.99 -31.94
N SER A 37 36.24 -16.40 -32.76
CA SER A 37 36.59 -14.97 -32.67
C SER A 37 35.39 -14.05 -32.91
N ILE A 38 34.50 -14.39 -33.86
CA ILE A 38 33.27 -13.62 -34.12
C ILE A 38 32.32 -13.69 -32.92
N ILE A 39 32.13 -14.88 -32.33
CA ILE A 39 31.31 -15.05 -31.12
C ILE A 39 31.89 -14.23 -29.96
N LEU A 40 33.20 -14.29 -29.76
CA LEU A 40 33.89 -13.52 -28.71
C LEU A 40 33.71 -12.01 -28.92
N LEU A 41 33.89 -11.53 -30.16
CA LEU A 41 33.69 -10.11 -30.50
C LEU A 41 32.22 -9.69 -30.30
N ALA A 42 31.26 -10.51 -30.74
CA ALA A 42 29.84 -10.26 -30.54
C ALA A 42 29.47 -10.21 -29.06
N SER A 43 30.03 -11.11 -28.24
CA SER A 43 29.83 -11.12 -26.79
C SER A 43 30.41 -9.87 -26.12
N ALA A 44 31.60 -9.42 -26.53
CA ALA A 44 32.22 -8.21 -26.02
C ALA A 44 31.43 -6.94 -26.40
N LEU A 45 30.92 -6.89 -27.64
CA LEU A 45 30.05 -5.81 -28.10
C LEU A 45 28.71 -5.80 -27.34
N LEU A 46 28.08 -6.97 -27.13
CA LEU A 46 26.85 -7.10 -26.36
C LEU A 46 27.05 -6.67 -24.91
N ALA A 47 28.15 -7.08 -24.28
CA ALA A 47 28.51 -6.68 -22.93
C ALA A 47 28.74 -5.16 -22.82
N THR A 48 29.43 -4.58 -23.81
CA THR A 48 29.64 -3.13 -23.90
C THR A 48 28.31 -2.40 -24.10
N TYR A 49 27.45 -2.90 -24.97
CA TYR A 49 26.12 -2.34 -25.23
C TYR A 49 25.23 -2.37 -23.98
N ALA A 50 25.20 -3.50 -23.27
CA ALA A 50 24.44 -3.65 -22.04
C ALA A 50 24.92 -2.69 -20.93
N ARG A 51 26.21 -2.32 -20.93
CA ARG A 51 26.75 -1.31 -20.02
C ARG A 51 26.24 0.11 -20.33
N PHE A 52 26.02 0.45 -21.60
CA PHE A 52 25.52 1.77 -22.01
C PHE A 52 24.00 1.87 -22.02
N ARG A 53 23.29 0.75 -22.16
CA ARG A 53 21.83 0.69 -22.11
C ARG A 53 21.41 -0.35 -21.06
N PRO A 54 21.34 0.05 -19.78
CA PRO A 54 20.88 -0.85 -18.74
C PRO A 54 19.48 -1.36 -19.08
N VAL A 55 19.30 -2.67 -18.98
CA VAL A 55 17.98 -3.28 -19.14
C VAL A 55 17.20 -2.98 -17.87
N VAL A 56 16.25 -2.05 -17.98
CA VAL A 56 15.32 -1.72 -16.91
C VAL A 56 14.05 -2.54 -17.11
N LEU A 57 13.69 -3.33 -16.10
CA LEU A 57 12.45 -4.09 -16.06
C LEU A 57 11.51 -3.44 -15.05
N THR A 58 10.32 -3.08 -15.49
CA THR A 58 9.29 -2.53 -14.60
C THR A 58 8.42 -3.70 -14.12
N LEU A 59 8.56 -4.09 -12.86
CA LEU A 59 7.82 -5.22 -12.28
C LEU A 59 6.89 -4.74 -11.16
N PRO A 60 5.68 -5.33 -11.03
CA PRO A 60 4.83 -5.09 -9.87
C PRO A 60 5.51 -5.69 -8.63
N THR A 61 5.82 -4.83 -7.67
CA THR A 61 6.46 -5.20 -6.41
C THR A 61 5.59 -4.76 -5.25
N GLN A 62 5.52 -5.60 -4.23
CA GLN A 62 4.80 -5.28 -3.01
C GLN A 62 5.60 -4.25 -2.21
N VAL A 63 5.09 -3.04 -2.11
CA VAL A 63 5.75 -1.94 -1.40
C VAL A 63 5.42 -1.99 0.08
N TYR A 64 4.18 -2.34 0.42
CA TYR A 64 3.68 -2.32 1.79
C TYR A 64 2.58 -3.35 1.97
N ARG A 65 2.56 -4.00 3.14
CA ARG A 65 1.47 -4.88 3.58
C ARG A 65 0.99 -4.37 4.93
N TYR A 66 -0.32 -4.24 5.08
CA TYR A 66 -0.92 -3.83 6.34
C TYR A 66 -2.15 -4.66 6.65
N SER A 67 -2.51 -4.66 7.93
CA SER A 67 -3.80 -5.10 8.45
C SER A 67 -4.33 -4.02 9.37
N ARG A 68 -5.65 -3.95 9.43
CA ARG A 68 -6.41 -3.02 10.26
C ARG A 68 -7.52 -3.78 10.94
N SER A 69 -7.82 -3.40 12.17
CA SER A 69 -8.90 -3.99 12.97
C SER A 69 -9.50 -2.94 13.89
N ALA A 70 -10.80 -3.06 14.13
CA ALA A 70 -11.53 -2.20 15.06
C ALA A 70 -12.35 -3.06 16.02
N ASP A 71 -12.06 -2.97 17.31
CA ASP A 71 -12.88 -3.53 18.37
C ASP A 71 -13.72 -2.43 19.02
N ILE A 72 -15.01 -2.68 19.19
CA ILE A 72 -15.98 -1.68 19.62
C ILE A 72 -16.71 -2.24 20.83
N ASN A 73 -16.47 -1.62 21.98
CA ASN A 73 -17.20 -1.88 23.20
C ASN A 73 -18.05 -0.67 23.56
N TYR A 74 -19.16 -0.87 24.26
CA TYR A 74 -19.97 0.25 24.75
C TYR A 74 -20.73 -0.09 26.02
N GLN A 75 -21.09 0.94 26.76
CA GLN A 75 -22.00 0.86 27.90
C GLN A 75 -23.09 1.92 27.76
N VAL A 76 -24.30 1.58 28.17
CA VAL A 76 -25.42 2.53 28.24
C VAL A 76 -25.65 2.89 29.69
N GLN A 77 -25.53 4.18 30.00
CA GLN A 77 -25.87 4.72 31.31
C GLN A 77 -27.37 5.04 31.33
N ASN A 78 -28.08 4.38 32.24
CA ASN A 78 -29.51 4.55 32.44
C ASN A 78 -29.78 5.55 33.56
N LYS A 79 -30.96 6.17 33.52
CA LYS A 79 -31.51 6.97 34.60
C LYS A 79 -31.75 6.09 35.81
N THR A 80 -31.14 6.45 36.94
CA THR A 80 -31.38 5.76 38.22
C THR A 80 -32.85 5.94 38.61
N THR A 81 -33.56 4.83 38.77
CA THR A 81 -34.94 4.80 39.28
C THR A 81 -35.04 3.70 40.33
N ASP A 82 -35.92 3.87 41.31
CA ASP A 82 -36.08 2.88 42.40
C ASP A 82 -36.46 1.48 41.87
N SER A 83 -37.05 1.41 40.68
CA SER A 83 -37.45 0.16 40.01
C SER A 83 -36.32 -0.55 39.28
N PHE A 84 -35.29 0.17 38.82
CA PHE A 84 -34.17 -0.37 38.06
C PHE A 84 -32.87 -0.09 38.80
N GLY A 85 -32.47 -1.02 39.67
CA GLY A 85 -31.25 -0.90 40.49
C GLY A 85 -29.92 -0.93 39.71
N GLN A 86 -29.95 -0.95 38.37
CA GLN A 86 -28.77 -0.92 37.51
C GLN A 86 -28.70 0.41 36.74
N SER A 87 -27.70 1.22 37.07
CA SER A 87 -27.43 2.50 36.38
C SER A 87 -26.62 2.34 35.10
N VAL A 88 -26.02 1.17 34.87
CA VAL A 88 -25.19 0.87 33.70
C VAL A 88 -25.59 -0.50 33.15
N GLN A 89 -25.82 -0.54 31.84
CA GLN A 89 -26.17 -1.75 31.11
C GLN A 89 -25.10 -2.02 30.04
N GLY A 90 -24.64 -3.27 29.97
CA GLY A 90 -23.62 -3.71 29.02
C GLY A 90 -24.16 -3.88 27.60
N MET A 91 -23.30 -4.31 26.69
CA MET A 91 -23.59 -4.50 25.26
C MET A 91 -24.70 -5.54 24.99
N ASP A 92 -25.20 -5.53 23.76
CA ASP A 92 -26.12 -6.52 23.17
C ASP A 92 -27.43 -6.70 23.95
N SER A 93 -27.82 -5.67 24.71
CA SER A 93 -29.08 -5.65 25.42
C SER A 93 -30.15 -4.84 24.68
N ILE A 94 -31.40 -5.02 25.09
CA ILE A 94 -32.50 -4.15 24.69
C ILE A 94 -32.55 -2.99 25.69
N TYR A 95 -32.52 -1.77 25.18
CA TYR A 95 -32.57 -0.54 25.99
C TYR A 95 -33.93 0.13 25.84
N LEU A 96 -34.40 0.73 26.93
CA LEU A 96 -35.60 1.57 26.94
C LEU A 96 -35.18 3.01 26.68
N ARG A 97 -35.74 3.64 25.65
CA ARG A 97 -35.46 5.05 25.27
C ARG A 97 -35.65 6.01 26.44
N SER A 98 -36.72 5.83 27.20
CA SER A 98 -37.06 6.67 28.36
C SER A 98 -36.04 6.58 29.52
N ASN A 99 -35.24 5.52 29.56
CA ASN A 99 -34.26 5.29 30.62
C ASN A 99 -32.83 5.55 30.15
N ALA A 100 -32.49 5.34 28.88
CA ALA A 100 -31.14 5.52 28.37
C ALA A 100 -30.77 7.01 28.32
N MET A 101 -29.80 7.43 29.15
CA MET A 101 -29.34 8.83 29.20
C MET A 101 -28.11 9.06 28.34
N LYS A 102 -27.12 8.18 28.45
CA LYS A 102 -25.82 8.37 27.82
C LYS A 102 -25.31 7.06 27.25
N ILE A 103 -24.55 7.14 26.18
CA ILE A 103 -23.80 6.00 25.63
C ILE A 103 -22.32 6.32 25.74
N LEU A 104 -21.56 5.34 26.24
CA LEU A 104 -20.13 5.41 26.48
C LEU A 104 -19.42 4.40 25.56
N PRO A 105 -19.25 4.72 24.26
CA PRO A 105 -18.41 3.91 23.38
C PRO A 105 -16.94 3.95 23.79
N VAL A 106 -16.29 2.81 23.63
CA VAL A 106 -14.84 2.62 23.68
C VAL A 106 -14.44 1.88 22.41
N ILE A 107 -13.74 2.58 21.51
CA ILE A 107 -13.29 2.04 20.24
C ILE A 107 -11.77 1.85 20.30
N ARG A 108 -11.33 0.61 20.09
CA ARG A 108 -9.93 0.23 19.93
C ARG A 108 -9.65 0.02 18.46
N TYR A 109 -8.77 0.84 17.91
CA TYR A 109 -8.43 0.82 16.50
C TYR A 109 -6.94 0.53 16.33
N GLU A 110 -6.62 -0.50 15.55
CA GLU A 110 -5.26 -0.93 15.32
C GLU A 110 -4.96 -0.97 13.82
N ILE A 111 -3.81 -0.41 13.44
CA ILE A 111 -3.17 -0.59 12.15
C ILE A 111 -1.82 -1.25 12.41
N SER A 112 -1.51 -2.32 11.70
CA SER A 112 -0.20 -2.97 11.75
C SER A 112 0.32 -3.21 10.34
N GLY A 113 1.59 -2.92 10.10
CA GLY A 113 2.27 -3.01 8.82
C GLY A 113 3.58 -3.79 8.89
N ASN A 114 4.03 -4.29 7.75
CA ASN A 114 5.25 -5.08 7.64
C ASN A 114 6.54 -4.24 7.60
N ARG A 115 6.43 -2.90 7.55
CA ARG A 115 7.54 -1.95 7.45
C ARG A 115 7.24 -0.70 8.26
N VAL A 116 8.29 -0.01 8.70
CA VAL A 116 8.17 1.30 9.35
C VAL A 116 7.80 2.35 8.29
N VAL A 117 6.72 3.08 8.54
CA VAL A 117 6.21 4.16 7.70
C VAL A 117 5.91 5.39 8.56
N SER A 118 5.85 6.57 7.94
CA SER A 118 5.33 7.77 8.57
C SER A 118 3.81 7.72 8.47
N ILE A 119 3.13 7.75 9.61
CA ILE A 119 1.68 7.79 9.77
C ILE A 119 1.34 9.18 10.27
N SER A 120 0.65 9.96 9.46
CA SER A 120 0.20 11.31 9.80
C SER A 120 -1.29 11.45 9.56
N GLY A 121 -1.99 12.26 10.35
CA GLY A 121 -3.40 12.49 10.13
C GLY A 121 -4.13 12.88 11.40
N SER A 122 -5.40 12.55 11.49
CA SER A 122 -6.22 12.92 12.65
C SER A 122 -7.32 11.92 12.92
N TYR A 123 -7.76 11.87 14.17
CA TYR A 123 -8.92 11.10 14.57
C TYR A 123 -9.82 11.89 15.53
N GLN A 124 -11.10 11.57 15.52
CA GLN A 124 -12.10 12.19 16.39
C GLN A 124 -13.31 11.26 16.55
N MET A 125 -13.90 11.21 17.75
CA MET A 125 -15.22 10.61 17.95
C MET A 125 -16.28 11.58 17.46
N VAL A 126 -17.11 11.12 16.54
CA VAL A 126 -18.20 11.90 15.95
C VAL A 126 -19.53 11.17 16.12
N GLY A 127 -20.59 11.95 16.27
CA GLY A 127 -21.97 11.50 16.21
C GLY A 127 -22.58 12.05 14.92
N ILE A 128 -23.29 11.21 14.18
CA ILE A 128 -23.92 11.59 12.93
C ILE A 128 -25.39 11.25 13.06
N ILE A 129 -26.23 12.28 13.13
CA ILE A 129 -27.68 12.15 13.17
C ILE A 129 -28.16 12.09 11.73
N ARG A 130 -28.76 10.96 11.34
CA ARG A 130 -29.33 10.75 10.01
C ARG A 130 -30.84 10.70 10.08
N LEU A 131 -31.46 11.44 9.17
CA LEU A 131 -32.88 11.38 8.87
C LEU A 131 -33.04 10.53 7.63
N ARG A 132 -33.72 9.39 7.77
CA ARG A 132 -34.04 8.48 6.67
C ARG A 132 -35.51 8.55 6.33
N ASP A 133 -35.82 8.40 5.05
CA ASP A 133 -37.19 8.22 4.61
C ASP A 133 -37.71 6.85 5.11
N LYS A 134 -38.84 6.84 5.82
CA LYS A 134 -39.44 5.60 6.33
C LYS A 134 -39.93 4.68 5.20
N THR A 135 -40.29 5.24 4.04
CA THR A 135 -40.72 4.47 2.87
C THR A 135 -39.54 3.90 2.08
N ASN A 136 -38.40 4.60 2.08
CA ASN A 136 -37.17 4.16 1.46
C ASN A 136 -35.98 4.27 2.45
N PRO A 137 -35.71 3.22 3.24
CA PRO A 137 -34.71 3.28 4.32
C PRO A 137 -33.28 3.52 3.83
N ASN A 138 -33.01 3.34 2.53
CA ASN A 138 -31.70 3.63 1.94
C ASN A 138 -31.52 5.10 1.58
N SER A 139 -32.61 5.90 1.56
CA SER A 139 -32.56 7.33 1.25
C SER A 139 -32.28 8.13 2.52
N ILE A 140 -31.15 8.84 2.54
CA ILE A 140 -30.82 9.81 3.59
C ILE A 140 -31.37 11.17 3.13
N ILE A 141 -32.33 11.72 3.88
CA ILE A 141 -32.92 13.03 3.62
C ILE A 141 -32.00 14.13 4.15
N HIS A 142 -31.50 13.94 5.37
CA HIS A 142 -30.64 14.92 6.04
C HIS A 142 -29.60 14.22 6.93
N GLU A 143 -28.44 14.82 7.06
CA GLU A 143 -27.35 14.35 7.91
C GLU A 143 -26.73 15.54 8.66
N LYS A 144 -26.59 15.42 9.98
CA LYS A 144 -25.93 16.41 10.82
C LYS A 144 -24.84 15.75 11.67
N THR A 145 -23.62 16.24 11.52
CA THR A 145 -22.46 15.76 12.27
C THR A 145 -22.23 16.61 13.52
N ILE A 146 -22.07 15.95 14.67
CA ILE A 146 -21.71 16.53 15.96
C ILE A 146 -20.38 15.94 16.43
N SER A 147 -19.55 16.77 17.04
CA SER A 147 -18.28 16.34 17.64
C SER A 147 -18.53 15.77 19.05
N LEU A 148 -18.12 14.52 19.31
CA LEU A 148 -18.24 13.88 20.63
C LEU A 148 -16.94 13.93 21.44
N SER A 149 -15.80 14.07 20.77
CA SER A 149 -14.50 14.33 21.38
C SER A 149 -13.81 15.48 20.66
N GLU A 150 -12.71 15.99 21.21
CA GLU A 150 -11.81 16.87 20.48
C GLU A 150 -11.07 16.08 19.37
N ARG A 151 -10.72 16.78 18.29
CA ARG A 151 -9.89 16.23 17.22
C ARG A 151 -8.45 16.11 17.72
N THR A 152 -7.87 14.94 17.55
CA THR A 152 -6.46 14.69 17.87
C THR A 152 -5.68 14.44 16.59
N ASP A 153 -4.64 15.24 16.35
CA ASP A 153 -3.73 15.04 15.24
C ASP A 153 -2.57 14.12 15.65
N ILE A 154 -2.16 13.24 14.75
CA ILE A 154 -1.05 12.31 14.95
C ILE A 154 0.01 12.53 13.88
N ASN A 155 1.26 12.35 14.29
CA ASN A 155 2.38 12.23 13.37
C ASN A 155 3.43 11.33 14.02
N THR A 156 3.53 10.09 13.55
CA THR A 156 4.43 9.08 14.11
C THR A 156 5.13 8.31 13.00
N VAL A 157 6.32 7.79 13.29
CA VAL A 157 7.07 6.92 12.40
C VAL A 157 7.15 5.55 13.06
N ALA A 158 6.28 4.64 12.62
CA ALA A 158 6.11 3.33 13.24
C ALA A 158 5.68 2.29 12.20
N SER A 159 5.77 1.01 12.55
CA SER A 159 5.19 -0.06 11.73
C SER A 159 3.68 -0.22 11.97
N GLY A 160 3.10 0.52 12.91
CA GLY A 160 1.69 0.42 13.26
C GLY A 160 1.25 1.53 14.20
N LEU A 161 -0.05 1.56 14.46
CA LEU A 161 -0.73 2.51 15.32
C LEU A 161 -1.79 1.77 16.12
N ASN A 162 -1.86 1.98 17.43
CA ASN A 162 -2.93 1.49 18.28
C ASN A 162 -3.57 2.70 18.99
N LEU A 163 -4.87 2.85 18.82
CA LEU A 163 -5.67 3.92 19.41
C LEU A 163 -6.75 3.28 20.29
N GLU A 164 -6.93 3.83 21.49
CA GLU A 164 -8.09 3.54 22.32
C GLU A 164 -8.79 4.87 22.60
N VAL A 165 -9.99 5.04 22.06
CA VAL A 165 -10.73 6.30 22.11
C VAL A 165 -12.09 6.05 22.73
N SER A 166 -12.42 6.85 23.74
CA SER A 166 -13.73 6.85 24.38
C SER A 166 -14.35 8.24 24.32
N ALA A 167 -15.66 8.29 24.09
CA ALA A 167 -16.42 9.53 24.17
C ALA A 167 -17.75 9.27 24.84
N GLN A 168 -18.45 10.33 25.25
CA GLN A 168 -19.80 10.25 25.79
C GLN A 168 -20.77 10.87 24.78
N ALA A 169 -21.76 10.10 24.34
CA ALA A 169 -22.91 10.63 23.62
C ALA A 169 -24.05 10.87 24.61
N ASP A 170 -24.43 12.13 24.84
CA ASP A 170 -25.61 12.48 25.63
C ASP A 170 -26.85 12.35 24.76
N LEU A 171 -27.66 11.31 25.02
CA LEU A 171 -28.87 11.06 24.24
C LEU A 171 -29.92 12.15 24.47
N THR A 172 -29.93 12.79 25.64
CA THR A 172 -30.88 13.86 25.97
C THR A 172 -30.73 15.02 25.00
N SER A 173 -29.50 15.52 24.86
CA SER A 173 -29.20 16.62 23.92
C SER A 173 -29.43 16.22 22.46
N ILE A 174 -29.26 14.94 22.13
CA ILE A 174 -29.50 14.43 20.78
C ILE A 174 -31.01 14.38 20.48
N TYR A 175 -31.84 13.97 21.44
CA TYR A 175 -33.29 14.03 21.30
C TYR A 175 -33.79 15.48 21.19
N GLU A 176 -33.25 16.42 21.96
CA GLU A 176 -33.58 17.85 21.81
C GLU A 176 -33.25 18.36 20.38
N MET A 177 -32.15 17.89 19.78
CA MET A 177 -31.82 18.21 18.38
C MET A 177 -32.79 17.55 17.39
N ILE A 178 -33.27 16.34 17.67
CA ILE A 178 -34.25 15.65 16.84
C ILE A 178 -35.60 16.35 16.89
N ASP A 179 -36.08 16.72 18.08
CA ASP A 179 -37.33 17.44 18.26
C ASP A 179 -37.31 18.77 17.49
N ALA A 180 -36.17 19.45 17.45
CA ALA A 180 -35.98 20.65 16.64
C ALA A 180 -36.03 20.37 15.12
N LEU A 181 -35.55 19.22 14.67
CA LEU A 181 -35.59 18.80 13.26
C LEU A 181 -36.97 18.28 12.83
N GLU A 182 -37.73 17.66 13.74
CA GLU A 182 -39.11 17.22 13.50
C GLU A 182 -40.02 18.41 13.17
N LEU A 183 -39.84 19.55 13.85
CA LEU A 183 -40.60 20.78 13.58
C LEU A 183 -40.37 21.35 12.17
N GLU A 184 -39.29 20.95 11.50
CA GLU A 184 -38.92 21.43 10.16
C GLU A 184 -39.37 20.47 9.04
N THR A 185 -39.86 19.27 9.36
CA THR A 185 -40.15 18.23 8.37
C THR A 185 -41.61 17.74 8.45
N ASP A 186 -42.33 17.83 7.32
CA ASP A 186 -43.71 17.34 7.18
C ASP A 186 -43.79 15.85 6.75
N GLN A 187 -42.65 15.15 6.71
CA GLN A 187 -42.55 13.77 6.22
C GLN A 187 -42.38 12.75 7.35
N GLU A 188 -42.87 11.53 7.15
CA GLU A 188 -42.56 10.41 8.06
C GLU A 188 -41.10 9.98 7.91
N VAL A 189 -40.26 10.37 8.87
CA VAL A 189 -38.83 10.07 8.88
C VAL A 189 -38.44 9.12 10.01
N SER A 190 -37.32 8.43 9.84
CA SER A 190 -36.67 7.62 10.88
C SER A 190 -35.33 8.24 11.26
N TYR A 191 -35.07 8.33 12.56
CA TYR A 191 -33.85 8.92 13.10
C TYR A 191 -32.87 7.84 13.55
N GLU A 192 -31.62 7.98 13.12
CA GLU A 192 -30.52 7.14 13.54
C GLU A 192 -29.35 8.01 14.00
N LEU A 193 -28.66 7.58 15.06
CA LEU A 193 -27.37 8.12 15.45
C LEU A 193 -26.28 7.10 15.12
N GLU A 194 -25.38 7.48 14.23
CA GLU A 194 -24.11 6.77 14.05
C GLU A 194 -23.06 7.44 14.94
N ALA A 195 -22.62 6.74 15.99
CA ALA A 195 -21.53 7.19 16.85
C ALA A 195 -20.28 6.36 16.52
N GLY A 196 -19.20 7.01 16.08
CA GLY A 196 -18.02 6.29 15.61
C GLY A 196 -16.73 7.11 15.66
N LEU A 197 -15.62 6.40 15.50
CA LEU A 197 -14.29 6.99 15.41
C LEU A 197 -14.02 7.36 13.95
N GLN A 198 -14.08 8.65 13.62
CA GLN A 198 -13.66 9.11 12.31
C GLN A 198 -12.14 9.24 12.27
N THR A 199 -11.50 8.48 11.38
CA THR A 199 -10.05 8.54 11.15
C THR A 199 -9.75 9.04 9.74
N ASP A 200 -8.72 9.86 9.62
CA ASP A 200 -8.15 10.30 8.34
C ASP A 200 -6.63 10.21 8.44
N PHE A 201 -6.04 9.15 7.87
CA PHE A 201 -4.62 8.85 7.97
C PHE A 201 -3.95 8.77 6.60
N ASP A 202 -2.83 9.48 6.48
CA ASP A 202 -1.89 9.41 5.38
C ASP A 202 -0.66 8.59 5.81
N LEU A 203 -0.40 7.49 5.11
CA LEU A 203 0.78 6.65 5.29
C LEU A 203 1.79 7.01 4.21
N SER A 204 3.05 7.27 4.59
CA SER A 204 4.12 7.59 3.65
C SER A 204 5.45 6.92 4.00
N SER A 205 6.30 6.70 3.00
CA SER A 205 7.67 6.20 3.19
C SER A 205 8.62 7.01 2.33
N SER A 206 9.73 7.46 2.92
CA SER A 206 10.72 8.32 2.26
C SER A 206 10.10 9.55 1.56
N GLY A 207 9.07 10.15 2.17
CA GLY A 207 8.37 11.33 1.65
C GLY A 207 7.39 11.05 0.51
N GLN A 208 7.19 9.79 0.12
CA GLN A 208 6.16 9.40 -0.85
C GLN A 208 4.94 8.83 -0.13
N GLU A 209 3.77 9.37 -0.45
CA GLU A 209 2.48 8.82 -0.02
C GLU A 209 2.35 7.37 -0.50
N ILE A 210 1.98 6.48 0.40
CA ILE A 210 1.70 5.07 0.17
C ILE A 210 0.18 4.86 0.03
N LEU A 211 -0.59 5.37 0.98
CA LEU A 211 -2.03 5.15 1.12
C LEU A 211 -2.68 6.27 1.94
N LYS A 212 -3.90 6.64 1.56
CA LYS A 212 -4.84 7.39 2.41
C LYS A 212 -5.90 6.46 2.95
N MET A 213 -6.19 6.52 4.24
CA MET A 213 -7.21 5.73 4.90
C MET A 213 -8.21 6.66 5.58
N GLN A 214 -9.46 6.58 5.12
CA GLN A 214 -10.60 7.24 5.74
C GLN A 214 -11.60 6.19 6.16
N GLU A 215 -11.79 6.07 7.47
CA GLU A 215 -12.56 4.99 8.07
C GLU A 215 -13.42 5.54 9.21
N ARG A 216 -14.48 4.80 9.50
CA ARG A 216 -15.43 5.17 10.55
C ARG A 216 -16.03 3.94 11.23
N PRO A 217 -15.21 3.12 11.93
CA PRO A 217 -15.76 2.10 12.81
C PRO A 217 -16.63 2.76 13.87
N GLY A 218 -17.78 2.16 14.19
CA GLY A 218 -18.72 2.78 15.12
C GLY A 218 -19.94 1.91 15.42
N MET A 219 -21.01 2.56 15.83
CA MET A 219 -22.27 1.91 16.16
C MET A 219 -23.45 2.76 15.70
N ILE A 220 -24.54 2.10 15.32
CA ILE A 220 -25.81 2.70 14.92
C ILE A 220 -26.82 2.49 16.05
N ILE A 221 -27.41 3.59 16.50
CA ILE A 221 -28.46 3.63 17.51
C ILE A 221 -29.73 4.15 16.84
N PRO A 222 -30.78 3.33 16.70
CA PRO A 222 -32.06 3.82 16.19
C PRO A 222 -32.76 4.63 17.29
N LEU A 223 -33.23 5.82 16.96
CA LEU A 223 -33.77 6.80 17.91
C LEU A 223 -35.29 6.96 17.84
N GLY A 224 -35.95 6.33 16.86
CA GLY A 224 -37.39 6.48 16.62
C GLY A 224 -38.30 5.59 17.50
N ASN A 225 -37.77 4.55 18.15
CA ASN A 225 -38.57 3.56 18.87
C ASN A 225 -38.48 3.72 20.39
N ASP A 226 -39.49 3.25 21.12
CA ASP A 226 -39.49 3.20 22.60
C ASP A 226 -38.41 2.27 23.16
N THR A 227 -38.03 1.27 22.38
CA THR A 227 -36.96 0.33 22.69
C THR A 227 -36.00 0.21 21.52
N PHE A 228 -34.72 -0.01 21.80
CA PHE A 228 -33.71 -0.12 20.76
C PHE A 228 -32.60 -1.10 21.12
N THR A 229 -31.94 -1.60 20.07
CA THR A 229 -30.70 -2.37 20.13
C THR A 229 -29.64 -1.63 19.31
N ILE A 230 -28.39 -1.67 19.78
CA ILE A 230 -27.28 -0.98 19.13
C ILE A 230 -26.60 -1.93 18.15
N SER A 231 -26.50 -1.52 16.88
CA SER A 231 -25.83 -2.30 15.84
C SER A 231 -24.38 -1.83 15.66
N LEU A 232 -23.43 -2.74 15.52
CA LEU A 232 -22.02 -2.39 15.33
C LEU A 232 -21.67 -2.22 13.85
N LEU A 233 -21.02 -1.11 13.51
CA LEU A 233 -20.34 -0.90 12.24
C LEU A 233 -18.90 -1.38 12.38
N LYS A 234 -18.73 -2.70 12.29
CA LYS A 234 -17.41 -3.32 12.35
C LYS A 234 -16.64 -3.04 11.06
N LEU A 235 -15.35 -2.80 11.23
CA LEU A 235 -14.42 -2.81 10.12
C LEU A 235 -14.10 -4.28 9.81
N ASP A 236 -14.18 -4.68 8.55
CA ASP A 236 -13.70 -6.02 8.17
C ASP A 236 -12.20 -6.11 8.46
N ASP A 237 -11.81 -7.09 9.29
CA ASP A 237 -10.42 -7.46 9.55
C ASP A 237 -9.78 -7.94 8.25
N LYS A 238 -9.26 -6.98 7.48
CA LYS A 238 -8.72 -7.23 6.15
C LYS A 238 -7.27 -6.78 6.11
N GLY A 239 -6.40 -7.76 5.86
CA GLY A 239 -5.05 -7.50 5.41
C GLY A 239 -5.07 -7.11 3.93
N ASP A 240 -4.37 -6.04 3.58
CA ASP A 240 -4.21 -5.60 2.19
C ASP A 240 -2.74 -5.38 1.85
N SER A 241 -2.44 -5.38 0.55
CA SER A 241 -1.09 -5.28 0.01
C SER A 241 -1.06 -4.24 -1.10
N ILE A 242 -0.16 -3.28 -0.95
CA ILE A 242 0.02 -2.21 -1.93
C ILE A 242 1.14 -2.61 -2.87
N TRP A 243 0.77 -2.75 -4.14
CA TRP A 243 1.67 -3.09 -5.22
C TRP A 243 1.98 -1.84 -6.03
N ARG A 244 3.27 -1.61 -6.34
CA ARG A 244 3.69 -0.56 -7.28
C ARG A 244 4.64 -1.13 -8.31
N LEU A 245 4.58 -0.55 -9.49
CA LEU A 245 5.56 -0.79 -10.53
C LEU A 245 6.88 -0.16 -10.10
N GLN A 246 7.90 -1.00 -9.89
CA GLN A 246 9.25 -0.56 -9.60
C GLN A 246 10.17 -0.93 -10.75
N ASN A 247 11.11 -0.03 -11.03
CA ASN A 247 12.15 -0.22 -12.03
C ASN A 247 13.30 -1.02 -11.41
N TRP A 248 13.51 -2.22 -11.92
CA TRP A 248 14.64 -3.06 -11.60
C TRP A 248 15.68 -2.91 -12.70
N GLN A 249 16.93 -2.70 -12.31
CA GLN A 249 18.04 -2.66 -13.24
C GLN A 249 18.80 -3.98 -13.15
N LEU A 250 18.92 -4.70 -14.26
CA LEU A 250 19.81 -5.84 -14.35
C LEU A 250 21.26 -5.33 -14.42
N GLU A 251 21.98 -5.48 -13.32
CA GLU A 251 23.41 -5.18 -13.27
C GLU A 251 24.21 -6.44 -13.60
N LEU A 252 24.77 -6.49 -14.82
CA LEU A 252 25.72 -7.52 -15.20
C LEU A 252 27.10 -7.13 -14.66
N THR A 253 27.40 -7.54 -13.43
CA THR A 253 28.74 -7.38 -12.87
C THR A 253 29.68 -8.44 -13.47
N PRO A 254 30.90 -8.07 -13.92
CA PRO A 254 31.89 -9.07 -14.28
C PRO A 254 32.17 -9.92 -13.03
N MET A 255 32.21 -11.25 -13.18
CA MET A 255 32.52 -12.14 -12.05
C MET A 255 33.75 -11.60 -11.29
N PRO A 256 33.72 -11.56 -9.95
CA PRO A 256 34.88 -11.13 -9.18
C PRO A 256 36.06 -12.00 -9.60
N THR A 257 37.13 -11.35 -10.06
CA THR A 257 38.36 -11.96 -10.61
C THR A 257 39.14 -12.85 -9.61
N TRP A 258 38.59 -13.06 -8.42
CA TRP A 258 39.21 -13.69 -7.27
C TRP A 258 38.90 -15.20 -7.23
N LEU A 259 38.09 -15.70 -8.18
CA LEU A 259 37.78 -17.12 -8.39
C LEU A 259 38.78 -17.83 -9.33
N TYR A 260 39.87 -17.18 -9.72
CA TYR A 260 40.97 -17.88 -10.39
C TYR A 260 41.99 -18.32 -9.32
N PRO A 261 42.20 -19.64 -9.12
CA PRO A 261 43.37 -20.08 -8.38
C PRO A 261 44.61 -19.54 -9.09
N VAL A 262 45.46 -18.82 -8.36
CA VAL A 262 46.79 -18.46 -8.82
C VAL A 262 47.53 -19.77 -9.10
N ALA A 263 47.82 -20.03 -10.38
CA ALA A 263 48.68 -21.13 -10.83
C ALA A 263 50.10 -20.60 -11.01
#